data_AF-A0A0F9ASZ4-F1
#
_entry.id   AF-A0A0F9ASZ4-F1
#
_cell.length_a   1.000
_cell.length_b   1.000
_cell.length_c   1.000
_cell.angle_alpha   90.00
_cell.angle_beta   90.00
_cell.angle_gamma   90.00
#
_symmetry.space_group_name_H-M   'P 1'
#
loop_
_entity.id
_entity.type
_entity.pdbx_description
1 polymer ?
#
loop_
_entity_poly.entity_id
_entity_poly.type
_entity_poly.pdbx_seq_one_letter_code
_entity_poly.pdbx_strand_id
1 'polypeptide(L)'
;MLYTRDLYSFFFIISIIEKCGVMKNIKYILSICICCWFFILIFSDLVILEEEEEKNDLKILEQSTVEESYIYPIVDTNQITSYDNLGSVIDPFPEEGDPFFGQDAETVGNTPTYLDNGDGTITDLVTGLIWQQDPGEKMSWDNVVAGASSFNLAGYD
;
A
#
# COMPACT_ATOMS: atom_id res chain seq x y z
N MET A 1 -5.40 3.38 39.67
CA MET A 1 -5.12 3.77 41.08
C MET A 1 -4.63 5.22 41.02
N LEU A 2 -5.49 6.25 40.95
CA LEU A 2 -5.99 6.98 42.13
C LEU A 2 -7.20 7.92 41.82
N TYR A 3 -8.02 7.72 40.77
CA TYR A 3 -9.12 8.65 40.45
C TYR A 3 -10.55 8.14 40.72
N THR A 4 -10.73 6.89 41.16
CA THR A 4 -12.07 6.30 41.38
C THR A 4 -12.54 6.31 42.84
N ARG A 5 -11.77 6.91 43.76
CA ARG A 5 -12.10 6.96 45.20
C ARG A 5 -12.84 8.23 45.65
N ASP A 6 -12.92 9.25 44.79
CA ASP A 6 -13.60 10.52 45.14
C ASP A 6 -15.09 10.57 44.79
N LEU A 7 -15.55 9.77 43.81
CA LEU A 7 -16.96 9.75 43.43
C LEU A 7 -17.86 9.16 44.53
N TYR A 8 -17.43 8.09 45.19
CA TYR A 8 -18.21 7.45 46.27
C TYR A 8 -18.32 8.34 47.52
N SER A 9 -17.31 9.16 47.80
CA SER A 9 -17.36 10.16 48.87
C SER A 9 -18.38 11.27 48.55
N PHE A 10 -18.44 11.69 47.28
CA PHE A 10 -19.39 12.69 46.81
C PHE A 10 -20.85 12.21 46.91
N PHE A 11 -21.14 10.95 46.53
CA PHE A 11 -22.46 10.36 46.68
C PHE A 11 -22.88 10.19 48.15
N PHE A 12 -21.94 9.90 49.05
CA PHE A 12 -22.24 9.76 50.48
C PHE A 12 -22.60 11.10 51.13
N ILE A 13 -21.92 12.19 50.73
CA ILE A 13 -22.23 13.56 51.21
C ILE A 13 -23.62 14.01 50.71
N ILE A 14 -24.00 13.69 49.47
CA ILE A 14 -25.33 14.02 48.93
C ILE A 14 -26.46 13.28 49.68
N SER A 15 -26.25 12.01 50.04
CA SER A 15 -27.24 11.23 50.84
C SER A 15 -27.44 11.77 52.26
N ILE A 16 -26.38 12.34 52.87
CA ILE A 16 -26.48 13.00 54.18
C ILE A 16 -27.27 14.31 54.10
N ILE A 17 -27.12 15.07 53.01
CA ILE A 17 -27.81 16.35 52.81
C ILE A 17 -29.32 16.15 52.56
N GLU A 18 -29.75 15.09 51.87
CA GLU A 18 -31.17 14.79 51.63
C GLU A 18 -31.95 14.46 52.92
N LYS A 19 -31.32 13.85 53.93
CA LYS A 19 -31.98 13.54 55.21
C LYS A 19 -32.16 14.74 56.14
N CYS A 20 -31.48 15.86 55.87
CA CYS A 20 -31.52 17.06 56.71
C CYS A 20 -32.65 18.04 56.39
N GLY A 21 -33.53 17.78 55.40
CA GLY A 21 -34.77 18.56 55.22
C GLY A 21 -34.59 20.04 54.89
N VAL A 22 -33.39 20.44 54.42
CA VAL A 22 -33.06 21.80 54.02
C VAL A 22 -32.96 21.82 52.49
N MET A 23 -33.79 22.67 51.86
CA MET A 23 -33.79 23.11 50.45
C MET A 23 -34.70 22.38 49.45
N LYS A 24 -35.87 22.98 49.20
CA LYS A 24 -36.71 22.76 48.00
C LYS A 24 -36.02 23.16 46.68
N ASN A 25 -34.88 23.85 46.75
CA ASN A 25 -34.04 24.24 45.59
C ASN A 25 -32.94 23.22 45.23
N ILE A 26 -32.71 22.17 46.03
CA ILE A 26 -31.75 21.10 45.68
C ILE A 26 -32.24 20.34 44.44
N LYS A 27 -33.55 20.11 44.29
CA LYS A 27 -34.10 19.35 43.15
C LYS A 27 -33.78 20.02 41.80
N TYR A 28 -33.80 21.35 41.75
CA TYR A 28 -33.41 22.12 40.57
C TYR A 28 -31.90 22.04 40.30
N ILE A 29 -31.07 22.13 41.35
CA ILE A 29 -29.61 22.03 41.23
C ILE A 29 -29.17 20.61 40.82
N LEU A 30 -29.82 19.57 41.35
CA LEU A 30 -29.58 18.17 41.00
C LEU A 30 -30.03 17.89 39.56
N SER A 31 -31.17 18.44 39.14
CA SER A 31 -31.65 18.35 37.75
C SER A 31 -30.71 19.04 36.76
N ILE A 32 -30.21 20.25 37.09
CA ILE A 32 -29.23 20.96 36.26
C ILE A 32 -27.91 20.19 36.22
N CYS A 33 -27.44 19.63 37.35
CA CYS A 33 -26.23 18.79 37.37
C CYS A 33 -26.38 17.53 36.53
N ILE A 34 -27.53 16.84 36.60
CA ILE A 34 -27.81 15.64 35.80
C ILE A 34 -27.90 16.00 34.31
N CYS A 35 -28.55 17.10 33.95
CA CYS A 35 -28.61 17.59 32.57
C CYS A 35 -27.23 17.99 32.04
N CYS A 36 -26.41 18.71 32.82
CA CYS A 36 -25.04 19.04 32.44
C CYS A 36 -24.18 17.78 32.29
N TRP A 37 -24.35 16.78 33.15
CA TRP A 37 -23.61 15.52 33.06
C TRP A 37 -24.06 14.68 31.86
N PHE A 38 -25.35 14.64 31.55
CA PHE A 38 -25.87 14.01 30.32
C PHE A 38 -25.41 14.75 29.05
N PHE A 39 -25.36 16.09 29.09
CA PHE A 39 -24.83 16.90 27.98
C PHE A 39 -23.33 16.66 27.78
N ILE A 40 -22.56 16.53 28.88
CA ILE A 40 -21.13 16.18 28.84
C ILE A 40 -20.93 14.77 28.31
N LEU A 41 -21.76 13.79 28.69
CA LEU A 41 -21.70 12.42 28.16
C LEU A 41 -22.05 12.37 26.66
N ILE A 42 -23.09 13.08 26.24
CA ILE A 42 -23.49 13.18 24.83
C ILE A 42 -22.43 13.94 24.00
N PHE A 43 -21.84 15.01 24.53
CA PHE A 43 -20.76 15.74 23.84
C PHE A 43 -19.43 14.99 23.89
N SER A 44 -19.13 14.21 24.92
CA SER A 44 -17.93 13.36 24.92
C SER A 44 -18.07 12.24 23.89
N ASP A 45 -19.24 11.60 23.79
CA ASP A 45 -19.48 10.57 22.79
C ASP A 45 -19.45 11.14 21.36
N LEU A 46 -19.92 12.39 21.16
CA LEU A 46 -19.85 13.09 19.87
C LEU A 46 -18.41 13.49 19.48
N VAL A 47 -17.60 13.94 20.45
CA VAL A 47 -16.17 14.29 20.23
C VAL A 47 -15.32 13.04 19.99
N ILE A 48 -15.67 11.90 20.57
CA ILE A 48 -14.94 10.64 20.36
C ILE A 48 -15.12 10.10 18.92
N LEU A 49 -16.27 10.35 18.27
CA LEU A 49 -16.51 9.89 16.90
C LEU A 49 -15.72 10.67 15.83
N GLU A 50 -15.45 11.96 16.06
CA GLU A 50 -14.62 12.77 15.13
C GLU A 50 -13.13 12.42 15.26
N GLU A 51 -12.64 12.08 16.46
CA GLU A 51 -11.23 11.68 16.67
C GLU A 51 -10.90 10.27 16.16
N GLU A 52 -11.88 9.36 16.04
CA GLU A 52 -11.64 8.00 15.54
C GLU A 52 -11.46 7.93 14.01
N GLU A 53 -12.06 8.84 13.24
CA GLU A 53 -11.96 8.87 11.77
C GLU A 53 -10.55 9.32 11.33
N GLU A 54 -10.02 10.41 11.90
CA GLU A 54 -8.66 10.90 11.57
C GLU A 54 -7.55 9.91 11.97
N LYS A 55 -7.77 9.16 13.06
CA LYS A 55 -6.80 8.16 13.56
C LYS A 55 -6.82 6.87 12.74
N ASN A 56 -7.92 6.55 12.07
CA ASN A 56 -8.02 5.42 11.16
C ASN A 56 -7.28 5.70 9.84
N ASP A 57 -7.37 6.92 9.33
CA ASP A 57 -6.68 7.34 8.10
C ASP A 57 -5.15 7.33 8.26
N LEU A 58 -4.63 7.75 9.42
CA LEU A 58 -3.19 7.72 9.72
C LEU A 58 -2.65 6.30 10.00
N LYS A 59 -3.50 5.35 10.39
CA LYS A 59 -3.09 3.96 10.65
C LYS A 59 -2.94 3.15 9.36
N ILE A 60 -3.56 3.58 8.28
CA ILE A 60 -3.48 2.93 6.96
C ILE A 60 -2.16 3.28 6.24
N LEU A 61 -1.53 4.41 6.57
CA LEU A 61 -0.30 4.88 5.90
C LEU A 61 1.00 4.27 6.43
N GLU A 62 0.98 3.49 7.51
CA GLU A 62 2.17 2.86 8.10
C GLU A 62 2.29 1.35 7.80
N GLN A 63 1.32 0.77 7.08
CA GLN A 63 1.23 -0.70 6.91
C GLN A 63 1.19 -1.19 5.45
N SER A 64 1.78 -0.45 4.51
CA SER A 64 1.97 -0.95 3.14
C SER A 64 3.38 -0.68 2.61
N THR A 65 4.39 -1.20 3.31
CA THR A 65 5.65 -1.64 2.67
C THR A 65 5.75 -3.16 2.79
N VAL A 66 4.74 -3.86 2.27
CA VAL A 66 4.92 -5.28 1.95
C VAL A 66 5.68 -5.31 0.64
N GLU A 67 7.00 -5.43 0.73
CA GLU A 67 7.86 -5.75 -0.43
C GLU A 67 7.34 -7.07 -1.02
N GLU A 68 6.56 -7.00 -2.09
CA GLU A 68 6.16 -8.18 -2.87
C GLU A 68 7.44 -8.81 -3.44
N SER A 69 7.97 -9.81 -2.73
CA SER A 69 9.04 -10.64 -3.25
C SER A 69 8.44 -11.53 -4.33
N TYR A 70 8.59 -11.12 -5.58
CA TYR A 70 8.26 -11.96 -6.73
C TYR A 70 9.17 -13.21 -6.70
N ILE A 71 8.55 -14.39 -6.63
CA ILE A 71 9.24 -15.70 -6.58
C ILE A 71 9.67 -16.16 -8.00
N TYR A 72 9.70 -15.25 -8.98
CA TYR A 72 10.16 -15.57 -10.32
C TYR A 72 11.42 -14.75 -10.66
N PRO A 73 12.41 -15.37 -11.32
CA PRO A 73 13.59 -14.65 -11.75
C PRO A 73 13.22 -13.64 -12.82
N ILE A 74 13.80 -12.45 -12.73
CA ILE A 74 13.65 -11.39 -13.73
C ILE A 74 14.93 -11.39 -14.58
N VAL A 75 14.76 -11.49 -15.89
CA VAL A 75 15.86 -11.41 -16.86
C VAL A 75 16.31 -9.95 -17.00
N ASP A 76 17.62 -9.76 -17.05
CA ASP A 76 18.25 -8.45 -17.26
C ASP A 76 18.15 -8.02 -18.73
N THR A 77 18.36 -6.75 -19.06
CA THR A 77 18.32 -6.28 -20.45
C THR A 77 19.61 -6.58 -21.21
N ASN A 78 20.69 -6.92 -20.48
CA ASN A 78 22.05 -7.03 -20.99
C ASN A 78 22.59 -5.69 -21.55
N GLN A 79 22.04 -4.55 -21.10
CA GLN A 79 22.65 -3.25 -21.33
C GLN A 79 23.94 -3.16 -20.51
N ILE A 80 25.05 -2.82 -21.16
CA ILE A 80 26.39 -2.75 -20.52
C ILE A 80 27.03 -1.36 -20.65
N THR A 81 26.28 -0.36 -21.10
CA THR A 81 26.77 0.98 -21.38
C THR A 81 25.79 2.03 -20.89
N SER A 82 26.30 3.04 -20.20
CA SER A 82 25.56 4.21 -19.72
C SER A 82 25.77 5.41 -20.64
N TYR A 83 24.76 6.29 -20.72
CA TYR A 83 24.78 7.44 -21.62
C TYR A 83 24.39 8.74 -20.92
N ASP A 84 24.85 9.88 -21.45
CA ASP A 84 24.39 11.22 -21.06
C ASP A 84 23.15 11.68 -21.85
N ASN A 85 22.66 12.90 -21.59
CA ASN A 85 21.51 13.49 -22.29
C ASN A 85 21.74 13.76 -23.80
N LEU A 86 22.97 13.64 -24.28
CA LEU A 86 23.35 13.83 -25.69
C LEU A 86 23.66 12.50 -26.38
N GLY A 87 23.57 11.37 -25.67
CA GLY A 87 23.90 10.05 -26.17
C GLY A 87 25.40 9.73 -26.17
N SER A 88 26.22 10.50 -25.47
CA SER A 88 27.64 10.17 -25.27
C SER A 88 27.78 9.06 -24.25
N VAL A 89 28.69 8.10 -24.51
CA VAL A 89 29.00 7.02 -23.57
C VAL A 89 29.68 7.59 -22.31
N ILE A 90 29.22 7.13 -21.15
CA ILE A 90 29.80 7.44 -19.85
C ILE A 90 30.62 6.22 -19.39
N ASP A 91 31.94 6.40 -19.25
CA ASP A 91 32.89 5.41 -18.76
C ASP A 91 34.02 6.15 -18.02
N PRO A 92 34.30 5.85 -16.73
CA PRO A 92 33.68 4.82 -15.88
C PRO A 92 32.22 5.13 -15.51
N PHE A 93 31.50 4.14 -14.99
CA PHE A 93 30.14 4.31 -14.49
C PHE A 93 30.07 5.42 -13.41
N PRO A 94 29.00 6.24 -13.38
CA PRO A 94 28.79 7.25 -12.34
C PRO A 94 28.73 6.63 -10.93
N GLU A 95 29.09 7.39 -9.90
CA GLU A 95 28.94 6.95 -8.51
C GLU A 95 27.62 7.45 -7.90
N GLU A 96 27.23 6.90 -6.74
CA GLU A 96 26.01 7.31 -6.05
C GLU A 96 26.00 8.82 -5.77
N GLY A 97 25.02 9.51 -6.34
CA GLY A 97 24.86 10.97 -6.23
C GLY A 97 25.39 11.75 -7.44
N ASP A 98 26.10 11.11 -8.37
CA ASP A 98 26.48 11.74 -9.64
C ASP A 98 25.28 11.85 -10.59
N PRO A 99 25.30 12.82 -11.52
CA PRO A 99 24.38 12.82 -12.64
C PRO A 99 24.47 11.48 -13.40
N PHE A 100 23.33 10.95 -13.83
CA PHE A 100 23.22 9.72 -14.63
C PHE A 100 23.55 8.40 -13.90
N PHE A 101 23.75 8.42 -12.58
CA PHE A 101 23.81 7.22 -11.72
C PHE A 101 22.48 6.45 -11.72
N GLY A 102 22.55 5.12 -11.60
CA GLY A 102 21.38 4.26 -11.53
C GLY A 102 20.79 3.90 -12.90
N GLN A 103 21.60 3.96 -13.96
CA GLN A 103 21.22 3.39 -15.24
C GLN A 103 21.25 1.86 -15.18
N ASP A 104 20.46 1.23 -16.05
CA ASP A 104 20.32 -0.22 -16.10
C ASP A 104 21.68 -0.94 -16.21
N ALA A 105 22.60 -0.39 -17.01
CA ALA A 105 23.95 -0.92 -17.20
C ALA A 105 24.83 -0.99 -15.94
N GLU A 106 24.48 -0.25 -14.89
CA GLU A 106 25.18 -0.27 -13.62
C GLU A 106 24.66 -1.39 -12.69
N THR A 107 23.47 -1.91 -12.99
CA THR A 107 22.84 -2.97 -12.21
C THR A 107 23.35 -4.35 -12.64
N VAL A 108 23.54 -5.25 -11.69
CA VAL A 108 23.87 -6.65 -11.97
C VAL A 108 22.59 -7.48 -11.89
N GLY A 109 22.05 -7.89 -13.04
CA GLY A 109 20.89 -8.77 -13.14
C GLY A 109 21.23 -10.19 -13.63
N ASN A 110 20.18 -10.96 -13.95
CA ASN A 110 20.32 -12.26 -14.58
C ASN A 110 20.59 -12.11 -16.08
N THR A 111 21.81 -12.44 -16.52
CA THR A 111 22.18 -12.35 -17.94
C THR A 111 21.23 -13.18 -18.83
N PRO A 112 20.62 -12.58 -19.87
CA PRO A 112 19.76 -13.29 -20.82
C PRO A 112 20.44 -14.51 -21.42
N THR A 113 19.76 -15.65 -21.38
CA THR A 113 20.23 -16.88 -22.02
C THR A 113 19.06 -17.59 -22.69
N TYR A 114 19.19 -17.90 -23.98
CA TYR A 114 18.10 -18.43 -24.81
C TYR A 114 18.50 -19.74 -25.50
N LEU A 115 17.53 -20.64 -25.65
CA LEU A 115 17.65 -21.89 -26.40
C LEU A 115 16.63 -21.90 -27.55
N ASP A 116 17.09 -22.14 -28.78
CA ASP A 116 16.23 -22.41 -29.93
C ASP A 116 15.77 -23.89 -29.89
N ASN A 117 14.45 -24.11 -29.88
CA ASN A 117 13.85 -25.44 -29.83
C ASN A 117 13.73 -26.10 -31.22
N GLY A 118 13.93 -25.35 -32.30
CA GLY A 118 13.85 -25.86 -33.68
C GLY A 118 12.42 -26.08 -34.19
N ASP A 119 11.41 -25.62 -33.46
CA ASP A 119 9.98 -25.73 -33.79
C ASP A 119 9.30 -24.36 -33.98
N GLY A 120 10.09 -23.29 -34.05
CA GLY A 120 9.61 -21.90 -34.11
C GLY A 120 9.44 -21.25 -32.74
N THR A 121 9.85 -21.92 -31.66
CA THR A 121 9.88 -21.36 -30.30
C THR A 121 11.29 -21.20 -29.73
N ILE A 122 11.46 -20.25 -28.81
CA ILE A 122 12.67 -19.99 -28.05
C ILE A 122 12.36 -20.15 -26.56
N THR A 123 13.16 -20.94 -25.85
CA THR A 123 13.11 -21.04 -24.38
C THR A 123 14.05 -20.02 -23.75
N ASP A 124 13.50 -19.17 -22.88
CA ASP A 124 14.29 -18.35 -21.95
C ASP A 124 14.75 -19.23 -20.78
N LEU A 125 16.06 -19.44 -20.66
CA LEU A 125 16.65 -20.29 -19.64
C LEU A 125 16.70 -19.62 -18.25
N VAL A 126 16.49 -18.31 -18.16
CA VAL A 126 16.38 -17.59 -16.89
C VAL A 126 14.98 -17.78 -16.31
N THR A 127 13.95 -17.51 -17.10
CA THR A 127 12.55 -17.55 -16.63
C THR A 127 11.87 -18.90 -16.79
N GLY A 128 12.38 -19.76 -17.67
CA GLY A 128 11.72 -21.01 -18.08
C GLY A 128 10.54 -20.81 -19.03
N LEU A 129 10.27 -19.56 -19.45
CA LEU A 129 9.19 -19.25 -20.39
C LEU A 129 9.59 -19.61 -21.83
N ILE A 130 8.58 -19.87 -22.65
CA ILE A 130 8.73 -20.18 -24.07
C ILE A 130 8.07 -19.06 -24.87
N TRP A 131 8.77 -18.57 -25.89
CA TRP A 131 8.36 -17.45 -26.74
C TRP A 131 8.34 -17.86 -28.20
N GLN A 132 7.51 -17.21 -29.00
CA GLN A 132 7.58 -17.32 -30.46
C GLN A 132 8.89 -16.71 -30.97
N GLN A 133 9.61 -17.44 -31.83
CA GLN A 133 10.88 -16.97 -32.41
C GLN A 133 10.67 -15.81 -33.40
N ASP A 134 9.71 -15.97 -34.31
CA ASP A 134 9.38 -14.99 -35.34
C ASP A 134 7.85 -14.97 -35.59
N PRO A 135 7.17 -13.82 -35.45
CA PRO A 135 5.76 -13.67 -35.81
C PRO A 135 5.50 -13.76 -37.32
N GLY A 136 6.54 -13.73 -38.16
CA GLY A 136 6.44 -13.83 -39.62
C GLY A 136 6.20 -12.48 -40.30
N GLU A 137 5.54 -12.51 -41.47
CA GLU A 137 5.32 -11.30 -42.27
C GLU A 137 4.37 -10.30 -41.60
N LYS A 138 4.60 -9.01 -41.84
CA LYS A 138 3.71 -7.94 -41.38
C LYS A 138 2.35 -8.09 -42.04
N MET A 139 1.29 -8.07 -41.23
CA MET A 139 -0.09 -8.17 -41.68
C MET A 139 -0.89 -6.92 -41.29
N SER A 140 -1.95 -6.61 -42.06
CA SER A 140 -2.94 -5.63 -41.62
C SER A 140 -3.74 -6.17 -40.44
N TRP A 141 -4.30 -5.26 -39.64
CA TRP A 141 -5.16 -5.62 -38.52
C TRP A 141 -6.28 -6.59 -38.91
N ASP A 142 -7.00 -6.28 -40.00
CA ASP A 142 -8.12 -7.12 -40.49
C ASP A 142 -7.66 -8.54 -40.83
N ASN A 143 -6.46 -8.68 -41.43
CA ASN A 143 -5.90 -9.99 -41.77
C ASN A 143 -5.48 -10.77 -40.51
N VAL A 144 -4.90 -10.10 -39.50
CA VAL A 144 -4.51 -10.75 -38.24
C VAL A 144 -5.73 -11.23 -37.48
N VAL A 145 -6.77 -10.40 -37.36
CA VAL A 145 -8.01 -10.78 -36.66
C VAL A 145 -8.68 -11.97 -37.35
N ALA A 146 -8.70 -12.01 -38.68
CA ALA A 146 -9.25 -13.15 -39.42
C ALA A 146 -8.44 -14.44 -39.23
N GLY A 147 -7.11 -14.34 -39.11
CA GLY A 147 -6.20 -15.48 -38.99
C GLY A 147 -5.92 -15.96 -37.56
N ALA A 148 -6.15 -15.13 -36.53
CA ALA A 148 -5.78 -15.42 -35.15
C ALA A 148 -6.41 -16.72 -34.61
N SER A 149 -7.66 -17.00 -34.98
CA SER A 149 -8.37 -18.23 -34.56
C SER A 149 -7.75 -19.52 -35.12
N SER A 150 -6.95 -19.43 -36.17
CA SER A 150 -6.24 -20.55 -36.80
C SER A 150 -4.75 -20.58 -36.48
N PHE A 151 -4.28 -19.71 -35.58
CA PHE A 151 -2.88 -19.69 -35.17
C PHE A 151 -2.53 -20.97 -34.41
N ASN A 152 -1.37 -21.54 -34.72
CA ASN A 152 -0.81 -22.67 -33.99
C ASN A 152 0.71 -22.50 -33.96
N LEU A 153 1.31 -22.65 -32.78
CA LEU A 153 2.74 -22.49 -32.59
C LEU A 153 3.28 -23.69 -31.81
N ALA A 154 3.99 -24.60 -32.50
CA ALA A 154 4.57 -25.80 -31.90
C ALA A 154 3.60 -26.64 -31.03
N GLY A 155 2.29 -26.57 -31.32
CA GLY A 155 1.25 -27.25 -30.52
C GLY A 155 0.84 -26.54 -29.22
N TYR A 156 1.30 -25.31 -28.99
CA TYR A 156 0.78 -24.39 -27.99
C TYR A 156 -0.36 -23.55 -28.59
N ASP A 157 -1.49 -23.49 -27.88
CA ASP A 157 -2.69 -22.70 -28.19
C ASP A 157 -2.93 -21.62 -27.13
#